data_AF-A0A225UZ98-F1
#
_entry.id   AF-A0A225UZ98-F1
#
_cell.length_a   1.000
_cell.length_b   1.000
_cell.length_c   1.000
_cell.angle_alpha   90.00
_cell.angle_beta   90.00
_cell.angle_gamma   90.00
#
_symmetry.space_group_name_H-M   'P 1'
#
loop_
_entity.id
_entity.type
_entity.pdbx_description
1 polymer ?
#
loop_
_entity_poly.entity_id
_entity_poly.type
_entity_poly.pdbx_seq_one_letter_code
_entity_poly.pdbx_strand_id
1 'polypeptide(L)' 'AIRWVSPECLAGEQASYASDIFSFGICIVQALSGKLPWGNHLDNLVGEHRVRKGELPYRPP' A
#
# COMPACT_ATOMS: atom_id res chain seq x y z
N ALA A 1 8.72 5.71 1.85
CA ALA A 1 7.45 5.41 2.52
C ALA A 1 6.25 5.25 1.57
N ILE A 2 6.46 5.13 0.25
CA ILE A 2 5.36 5.25 -0.72
C ILE A 2 4.42 4.02 -0.75
N ARG A 3 4.89 2.86 -0.26
CA ARG A 3 4.16 1.57 -0.31
C ARG A 3 2.90 1.49 0.57
N TRP A 4 2.74 2.42 1.51
CA TRP A 4 1.58 2.52 2.40
C TRP A 4 0.63 3.64 1.97
N VAL A 5 1.01 4.45 0.98
CA VAL A 5 0.23 5.60 0.54
C VAL A 5 -0.94 5.12 -0.29
N SER A 6 -2.13 5.64 0.02
CA SER A 6 -3.35 5.31 -0.69
C SER A 6 -3.35 5.83 -2.13
N PRO A 7 -4.10 5.20 -3.05
CA PRO A 7 -4.09 5.58 -4.46
C PRO A 7 -4.48 7.04 -4.71
N GLU A 8 -5.42 7.59 -3.94
CA GLU A 8 -5.83 8.99 -4.01
C GLU A 8 -4.70 9.94 -3.56
N CYS A 9 -3.98 9.60 -2.48
CA CYS A 9 -2.80 10.38 -2.08
C CYS A 9 -1.67 10.27 -3.12
N LEU A 10 -1.51 9.12 -3.79
CA LEU A 10 -0.56 8.95 -4.90
C LEU A 10 -0.98 9.70 -6.17
N ALA A 11 -2.26 10.02 -6.33
CA ALA A 11 -2.78 10.84 -7.42
C ALA A 11 -2.65 12.35 -7.12
N GLY A 12 -2.17 12.72 -5.93
CA GLY A 12 -2.05 14.11 -5.48
C GLY A 12 -3.34 14.66 -4.87
N GLU A 13 -4.33 13.81 -4.61
CA GLU A 13 -5.53 14.21 -3.89
C GLU A 13 -5.26 14.37 -2.40
N GLN A 14 -6.17 15.07 -1.71
CA GLN A 14 -6.03 15.31 -0.29
C GLN A 14 -6.30 14.02 0.50
N ALA A 15 -5.44 13.75 1.48
CA ALA A 15 -5.62 12.64 2.40
C ALA A 15 -6.98 12.73 3.07
N SER A 16 -7.69 11.60 3.06
CA SER A 16 -9.01 11.44 3.63
C SER A 16 -9.01 10.33 4.67
N TYR A 17 -10.14 10.17 5.37
CA TYR A 17 -10.31 9.05 6.28
C TYR A 17 -10.08 7.69 5.60
N ALA A 18 -10.45 7.55 4.33
CA ALA A 18 -10.20 6.32 3.57
C ALA A 18 -8.69 6.08 3.34
N SER A 19 -7.90 7.16 3.21
CA SER A 19 -6.44 7.11 3.05
C SER A 19 -5.76 6.56 4.29
N ASP A 20 -6.24 6.96 5.47
CA ASP A 20 -5.74 6.48 6.75
C ASP A 20 -6.07 4.99 6.95
N ILE A 21 -7.30 4.59 6.62
CA ILE A 21 -7.73 3.17 6.69
C ILE A 21 -6.92 2.30 5.71
N PHE A 22 -6.66 2.78 4.50
CA PHE A 22 -5.80 2.08 3.55
C PHE A 22 -4.41 1.87 4.14
N SER A 23 -3.77 2.95 4.58
CA SER A 23 -2.42 2.91 5.17
C SER A 23 -2.35 1.94 6.36
N PHE A 24 -3.36 1.97 7.22
CA PHE A 24 -3.48 1.07 8.36
C PHE A 24 -3.66 -0.39 7.94
N GLY A 25 -4.47 -0.67 6.91
CA GLY A 25 -4.64 -2.01 6.35
C GLY A 25 -3.32 -2.59 5.81
N ILE A 26 -2.52 -1.76 5.13
CA ILE A 26 -1.18 -2.14 4.66
C ILE A 26 -0.25 -2.45 5.84
N CYS A 27 -0.31 -1.68 6.93
CA CYS A 27 0.44 -1.95 8.16
C CYS A 27 0.05 -3.29 8.79
N ILE A 28 -1.25 -3.63 8.86
CA ILE A 28 -1.72 -4.92 9.38
C ILE A 28 -1.19 -6.07 8.50
N VAL A 29 -1.33 -5.95 7.18
CA VAL A 29 -0.82 -6.97 6.23
C VAL A 29 0.68 -7.17 6.41
N GLN A 30 1.44 -6.10 6.57
CA GLN A 30 2.88 -6.16 6.82
C GLN A 30 3.19 -6.85 8.16
N ALA A 31 2.49 -6.49 9.23
CA ALA A 31 2.68 -7.05 10.56
C ALA A 31 2.42 -8.56 10.57
N LEU A 32 1.35 -9.01 9.89
CA LEU A 32 0.99 -10.42 9.78
C LEU A 32 1.94 -11.19 8.84
N SER A 33 2.38 -10.57 7.74
CA SER A 33 3.22 -11.24 6.74
C SER A 33 4.70 -11.29 7.12
N GLY A 34 5.16 -10.41 8.03
CA GLY A 34 6.58 -10.24 8.37
C GLY A 34 7.46 -9.77 7.20
N LYS A 35 6.84 -9.32 6.11
CA LYS A 35 7.48 -8.91 4.85
C LYS A 35 6.97 -7.54 4.46
N LEU A 36 7.77 -6.79 3.70
CA LEU A 36 7.32 -5.51 3.18
C LEU A 36 6.04 -5.68 2.35
N PRO A 37 5.12 -4.71 2.41
CA PRO A 37 3.99 -4.69 1.49
C PRO A 37 4.53 -4.69 0.06
N TRP A 38 3.92 -5.54 -0.77
CA TRP A 38 4.34 -5.80 -2.15
C TRP A 38 5.65 -6.60 -2.32
N GLY A 39 6.23 -7.13 -1.23
CA GLY A 39 7.42 -7.97 -1.26
C GLY A 39 8.73 -7.20 -1.13
N ASN A 40 9.80 -7.94 -0.82
CA ASN A 40 11.10 -7.36 -0.47
C ASN A 40 11.89 -6.81 -1.68
N HIS A 41 11.55 -7.22 -2.90
CA HIS A 41 12.35 -6.94 -4.10
C HIS A 41 11.67 -6.03 -5.13
N LEU A 42 10.48 -5.50 -4.83
CA LEU A 42 9.83 -4.54 -5.72
C LEU A 42 10.38 -3.13 -5.48
N ASP A 43 10.81 -2.46 -6.55
CA ASP A 43 11.02 -1.01 -6.52
C ASP A 43 9.72 -0.30 -6.15
N ASN A 44 9.83 0.80 -5.39
CA ASN A 44 8.67 1.58 -4.94
C ASN A 44 7.72 1.95 -6.09
N LEU A 45 8.28 2.15 -7.29
CA LEU A 45 7.54 2.42 -8.54
C LEU A 45 6.58 1.29 -8.95
N VAL A 46 6.94 0.03 -8.73
CA VAL A 46 6.06 -1.10 -9.06
C VAL A 46 4.94 -1.20 -8.03
N GLY A 47 5.25 -0.95 -6.75
CA GLY A 47 4.24 -0.84 -5.69
C GLY A 47 3.23 0.26 -5.99
N GLU A 48 3.70 1.45 -6.34
CA GLU A 48 2.88 2.60 -6.75
C GLU A 48 2.00 2.29 -7.96
N HIS A 49 2.55 1.67 -9.00
CA HIS A 49 1.79 1.29 -10.19
C HIS A 49 0.66 0.31 -9.89
N ARG A 50 0.92 -0.65 -9.00
CA ARG A 50 -0.08 -1.63 -8.55
C ARG A 50 -1.18 -0.98 -7.72
N VAL A 51 -0.80 -0.12 -6.76
CA VAL A 51 -1.76 0.65 -5.95
C VAL A 51 -2.62 1.54 -6.83
N ARG A 52 -2.02 2.25 -7.80
CA ARG A 52 -2.76 3.08 -8.79
C ARG A 52 -3.71 2.27 -9.67
N LYS A 53 -3.41 1.00 -9.91
CA LYS A 53 -4.29 0.06 -10.61
C LYS A 53 -5.39 -0.55 -9.73
N GLY A 54 -5.39 -0.28 -8.43
CA GLY A 54 -6.33 -0.87 -7.47
C GLY A 54 -6.00 -2.33 -7.11
N GLU A 55 -4.79 -2.81 -7.40
CA GLU A 55 -4.33 -4.10 -6.89
C GLU A 55 -4.11 -4.00 -5.38
N LEU A 56 -4.31 -5.10 -4.64
CA LEU A 56 -4.06 -5.21 -3.21
C LEU A 56 -2.81 -6.06 -2.94
N PRO A 57 -2.10 -5.84 -1.81
CA PRO A 57 -0.94 -6.66 -1.49
C PRO A 57 -1.37 -8.08 -1.19
N TYR A 58 -0.38 -8.98 -1.14
CA TYR A 58 -0.59 -10.35 -0.70
C TYR A 58 -1.44 -10.39 0.58
N ARG A 59 -2.54 -11.14 0.54
CA ARG A 59 -3.36 -11.40 1.72
C ARG A 59 -2.68 -12.51 2.52
N PRO A 60 -2.22 -12.24 3.76
CA PRO A 60 -1.69 -13.28 4.62
C PRO A 60 -2.77 -14.33 4.92
N PRO A 61 -2.36 -15.60 5.17
CA PRO A 61 -3.29 -16.69 5.48
C PRO A 61 -4.07 -16.45 6.77
#